data_AF-A0A1H2DVB4-F1
#
_entry.id   AF-A0A1H2DVB4-F1
#
_cell.length_a   1.000
_cell.length_b   1.000
_cell.length_c   1.000
_cell.angle_alpha   90.00
_cell.angle_beta   90.00
_cell.angle_gamma   90.00
#
_symmetry.space_group_name_H-M   'P 1'
#
loop_
_entity.id
_entity.type
_entity.pdbx_description
1 polymer ?
#
loop_
_entity_poly.entity_id
_entity_poly.type
_entity_poly.pdbx_seq_one_letter_code
_entity_poly.pdbx_strand_id
1 'polypeptide(L)' 'MTLRAVSAECSGVRLRVLLSECKIAPMDFALFLKISPQRLTNWFSRGIPHSQLDKIARLFSVNADWLETGGGEKFLATKE' A
#
# COMPACT_ATOMS: atom_id res chain seq x y z
N MET A 1 -4.10 -11.96 -20.68
CA MET A 1 -4.07 -11.81 -19.21
C MET A 1 -5.14 -10.80 -18.80
N THR A 2 -6.28 -11.29 -18.35
CA THR A 2 -7.46 -10.48 -18.00
C THR A 2 -7.14 -9.59 -16.79
N LEU A 3 -7.02 -8.29 -17.02
CA LEU A 3 -7.04 -7.27 -15.98
C LEU A 3 -8.40 -7.35 -15.30
N ARG A 4 -8.50 -8.19 -14.26
CA ARG A 4 -9.69 -8.28 -13.43
C ARG A 4 -9.74 -6.98 -12.62
N ALA A 5 -10.52 -6.03 -13.10
CA ALA A 5 -11.05 -4.94 -12.31
C ALA A 5 -11.85 -5.56 -11.16
N VAL A 6 -11.17 -5.85 -10.05
CA VAL A 6 -11.79 -6.24 -8.79
C VAL A 6 -11.53 -5.11 -7.81
N SER A 7 -12.59 -4.32 -7.60
CA SER A 7 -12.79 -3.25 -6.63
C SER A 7 -11.63 -2.26 -6.45
N ALA A 8 -11.85 -1.06 -6.96
CA ALA A 8 -11.07 0.15 -6.71
C ALA A 8 -11.12 0.66 -5.24
N GLU A 9 -11.34 -0.22 -4.26
CA GLU A 9 -11.85 0.20 -2.94
C GLU A 9 -11.06 -0.33 -1.74
N CYS A 10 -10.01 -1.14 -1.93
CA CYS A 10 -9.19 -1.66 -0.84
C CYS A 10 -7.77 -1.06 -0.84
N SER A 11 -7.25 -0.76 0.35
CA SER A 11 -5.90 -0.22 0.61
C SER A 11 -4.76 -1.02 -0.04
N GLY A 12 -4.96 -2.32 -0.27
CA GLY A 12 -4.03 -3.18 -0.99
C GLY A 12 -3.77 -2.77 -2.45
N VAL A 13 -4.78 -2.26 -3.16
CA VAL A 13 -4.61 -1.82 -4.56
C VAL A 13 -3.71 -0.59 -4.61
N ARG A 14 -3.92 0.36 -3.70
CA ARG A 14 -3.12 1.60 -3.59
C ARG A 14 -1.67 1.29 -3.25
N LEU A 15 -1.43 0.34 -2.34
CA LEU A 15 -0.08 -0.13 -2.05
C LEU A 15 0.60 -0.71 -3.29
N ARG A 16 -0.11 -1.49 -4.12
CA ARG A 16 0.47 -2.02 -5.36
C ARG A 16 0.85 -0.91 -6.33
N VAL A 17 0.04 0.15 -6.43
CA VAL A 17 0.37 1.33 -7.22
C VAL A 17 1.61 2.02 -6.67
N LEU A 18 1.69 2.27 -5.36
CA LEU A 18 2.88 2.87 -4.73
C LEU A 18 4.16 2.07 -4.98
N LEU A 19 4.09 0.74 -4.87
CA LEU A 19 5.23 -0.13 -5.18
C LEU A 19 5.65 0.00 -6.65
N SER A 20 4.70 0.07 -7.57
CA SER A 20 4.97 0.26 -9.00
C SER A 20 5.60 1.63 -9.29
N GLU A 21 5.08 2.70 -8.70
CA GLU A 21 5.60 4.07 -8.85
C GLU A 21 7.04 4.17 -8.32
N CYS A 22 7.32 3.55 -7.17
CA CYS A 22 8.66 3.51 -6.60
C CYS A 22 9.58 2.46 -7.26
N LYS A 23 9.08 1.70 -8.25
CA LYS A 23 9.80 0.58 -8.89
C LYS A 23 10.32 -0.46 -7.89
N ILE A 24 9.59 -0.66 -6.80
CA ILE A 24 9.93 -1.63 -5.75
C ILE A 24 9.24 -2.95 -6.09
N ALA A 25 10.02 -4.03 -6.16
CA ALA A 25 9.44 -5.35 -6.33
C ALA A 25 8.67 -5.75 -5.05
N PRO A 26 7.46 -6.34 -5.16
CA PRO A 26 6.69 -6.80 -4.00
C PRO A 26 7.48 -7.77 -3.10
N MET A 27 8.36 -8.57 -3.69
CA MET A 27 9.22 -9.51 -2.98
C MET A 27 10.24 -8.78 -2.09
N ASP A 28 10.95 -7.79 -2.63
CA ASP A 28 11.87 -6.95 -1.87
C ASP A 28 11.15 -6.16 -0.78
N PHE A 29 9.94 -5.68 -1.06
CA PHE A 29 9.11 -5.03 -0.06
C PHE A 29 8.72 -5.96 1.09
N ALA A 30 8.36 -7.21 0.78
CA ALA A 30 8.06 -8.22 1.79
C ALA A 30 9.29 -8.52 2.66
N LEU A 31 10.48 -8.62 2.05
CA LEU A 31 11.74 -8.80 2.76
C LEU A 31 12.08 -7.59 3.65
N PHE A 32 11.91 -6.37 3.13
CA PHE A 32 12.11 -5.12 3.86
C PHE A 32 11.21 -5.02 5.09
N LEU A 33 9.94 -5.41 4.94
CA LEU A 33 8.98 -5.46 6.04
C LEU A 33 9.13 -6.69 6.94
N LYS A 34 10.04 -7.63 6.60
CA LYS A 34 10.21 -8.94 7.28
C LYS A 34 8.89 -9.71 7.38
N ILE A 35 8.09 -9.67 6.33
CA ILE A 35 6.84 -10.42 6.21
C ILE A 35 6.94 -11.48 5.11
N SER A 36 6.18 -12.56 5.24
CA SER A 36 6.08 -13.56 4.19
C SER A 36 5.38 -12.98 2.95
N PRO A 37 5.78 -13.37 1.72
CA PRO A 37 5.12 -12.93 0.49
C PRO A 37 3.63 -13.32 0.45
N GLN A 38 3.26 -14.39 1.15
CA GLN A 38 1.87 -14.79 1.35
C GLN A 38 1.09 -13.75 2.17
N ARG A 39 1.70 -13.15 3.20
CA ARG A 39 1.09 -12.08 3.99
C ARG A 39 0.91 -10.82 3.13
N LEU A 40 1.90 -10.47 2.33
CA LEU A 40 1.78 -9.35 1.38
C LEU A 40 0.66 -9.59 0.35
N THR A 41 0.54 -10.81 -0.18
CA THR A 41 -0.55 -11.20 -1.07
C THR A 41 -1.91 -11.04 -0.38
N ASN A 42 -2.03 -11.44 0.88
CA ASN A 42 -3.24 -11.21 1.66
C ASN A 42 -3.56 -9.72 1.80
N TRP A 43 -2.57 -8.85 1.98
CA TRP A 43 -2.81 -7.40 2.04
C TRP A 43 -3.34 -6.85 0.73
N PHE A 44 -2.85 -7.36 -0.41
CA PHE A 44 -3.37 -6.95 -1.72
C PHE A 44 -4.84 -7.32 -1.92
N SER A 45 -5.29 -8.45 -1.37
CA SER A 45 -6.68 -8.91 -1.54
C SER A 45 -7.64 -8.43 -0.45
N ARG A 46 -7.19 -8.34 0.81
CA ARG A 46 -8.03 -8.04 1.98
C ARG A 46 -7.84 -6.63 2.54
N GLY A 47 -6.80 -5.92 2.12
CA GLY A 47 -6.38 -4.66 2.72
C GLY A 47 -5.26 -4.81 3.74
N ILE A 48 -4.57 -3.71 3.98
CA ILE A 48 -3.44 -3.61 4.91
C ILE A 48 -4.01 -3.48 6.34
N PRO A 49 -3.47 -4.22 7.32
CA PRO A 49 -3.86 -4.06 8.72
C PRO A 49 -3.41 -2.69 9.24
N HIS A 50 -4.24 -2.04 10.05
CA HIS A 50 -4.01 -0.69 10.59
C HIS A 50 -2.63 -0.53 11.28
N SER A 51 -2.14 -1.59 11.95
CA SER A 51 -0.82 -1.63 12.58
C SER A 51 0.37 -1.52 11.62
N GLN A 52 0.19 -1.93 10.36
CA GLN A 52 1.20 -1.80 9.29
C GLN A 52 0.90 -0.60 8.40
N LEU A 53 -0.33 -0.12 8.40
CA LEU A 53 -0.78 0.94 7.55
C LEU A 53 -0.04 2.25 7.85
N ASP A 54 0.08 2.65 9.11
CA ASP A 54 0.88 3.82 9.51
C ASP A 54 2.36 3.66 9.10
N LYS A 55 2.93 2.48 9.31
CA LYS A 55 4.33 2.20 8.94
C LYS A 55 4.58 2.34 7.44
N ILE A 56 3.68 1.80 6.62
CA ILE A 56 3.75 1.87 5.16
C ILE A 56 3.50 3.30 4.70
N ALA A 57 2.52 3.98 5.29
CA ALA A 57 2.22 5.38 4.99
C ALA A 57 3.44 6.27 5.21
N ARG A 58 4.12 6.12 6.35
CA ARG A 58 5.39 6.81 6.64
C ARG A 58 6.50 6.46 5.65
N LEU A 59 6.62 5.19 5.25
CA LEU A 59 7.65 4.74 4.32
C LEU A 59 7.51 5.38 2.94
N PHE A 60 6.27 5.55 2.47
CA PHE A 60 5.98 6.21 1.20
C PHE A 60 5.73 7.73 1.34
N SER A 61 5.84 8.27 2.55
CA SER A 61 5.49 9.66 2.88
C SER A 61 4.08 10.05 2.40
N VAL A 62 3.11 9.13 2.55
CA VAL A 62 1.70 9.32 2.21
C VAL A 62 0.83 9.35 3.47
N ASN A 63 -0.40 9.85 3.33
CA ASN A 63 -1.38 9.81 4.40
C ASN A 63 -1.90 8.36 4.62
N ALA A 64 -1.93 7.92 5.87
CA ALA A 64 -2.49 6.63 6.26
C ALA A 64 -3.99 6.54 5.93
N ASP A 65 -4.76 7.58 6.19
CA ASP A 65 -6.18 7.63 5.84
C ASP A 65 -6.40 7.48 4.33
N TRP A 66 -5.60 8.18 3.51
CA TRP A 66 -5.62 8.03 2.06
C TRP A 66 -5.22 6.63 1.61
N LEU A 67 -4.22 6.01 2.24
CA LEU A 67 -3.83 4.66 1.92
C LEU A 67 -4.95 3.66 2.28
N GLU A 68 -5.63 3.86 3.41
CA GLU A 68 -6.73 3.03 3.91
C GLU A 68 -8.00 3.16 3.06
N THR A 69 -8.57 4.35 3.06
CA THR A 69 -9.90 4.64 2.50
C THR A 69 -9.82 5.20 1.08
N GLY A 70 -8.69 5.84 0.73
CA GLY A 70 -8.56 6.64 -0.49
C GLY A 70 -9.12 8.05 -0.36
N GLY A 71 -9.58 8.40 0.84
CA GLY A 71 -10.06 9.74 1.15
C GLY A 71 -8.92 10.73 1.37
N GLY A 72 -9.22 12.00 1.15
CA GLY A 72 -8.29 13.09 1.46
C GLY A 72 -7.06 13.19 0.56
N GLU A 73 -6.03 13.87 1.07
CA GLU A 73 -4.80 14.15 0.33
C GLU A 73 -3.82 12.98 0.42
N LYS A 74 -3.30 12.55 -0.74
CA LYS A 74 -2.32 11.46 -0.85
C LYS A 74 -1.05 11.75 -0.06
N PHE A 75 -0.52 12.96 -0.22
CA PHE A 75 0.67 13.40 0.48
C PHE A 75 0.22 14.30 1.62
N LEU A 76 0.71 14.03 2.83
CA LEU A 76 0.65 15.01 3.90
C LEU A 76 1.54 16.15 3.41
N ALA A 77 0.95 17.25 2.94
CA ALA A 77 1.71 18.39 2.44
C ALA A 77 2.75 18.75 3.50
N THR A 78 4.02 18.45 3.21
CA THR A 78 5.13 18.93 4.02
C THR A 78 5.06 20.44 3.90
N LYS A 79 4.53 21.08 4.96
CA LYS A 79 4.66 22.51 5.18
C LYS A 79 6.09 22.70 5.64
N GLU A 80 7.02 22.66 4.69
CA GLU A 80 8.36 23.22 4.84
C GLU A 80 8.40 24.62 4.25
#